data_AF-A0A3D5MSB2-F1
#
_entry.id   AF-A0A3D5MSB2-F1
#
_cell.length_a   1.000
_cell.length_b   1.000
_cell.length_c   1.000
_cell.angle_alpha   90.00
_cell.angle_beta   90.00
_cell.angle_gamma   90.00
#
_symmetry.space_group_name_H-M   'P 1'
#
loop_
_entity.id
_entity.type
_entity.pdbx_description
1 polymer ?
#
loop_
_entity_poly.entity_id
_entity_poly.type
_entity_poly.pdbx_seq_one_letter_code
_entity_poly.pdbx_strand_id
1 'polypeptide(L)'
;MSPSLSRAPVLVDYHVHSTFSEDARSTPEEIVEAALRRGLDAVVFTEHLEFPPPPGWKEPAYVPGRVLPAGEYLSALAALREARGTELEIGVGAELGLESHNLEGLGPYLERFRPHFDFVIGSLHSVNGTLVQLPEYTDRHGPAAAARLYLENLLA
;
A
#
# COMPACT_ATOMS: atom_id res chain seq x y z
N MET A 1 -43.99 -12.82 10.95
CA MET A 1 -43.19 -11.97 10.05
C MET A 1 -41.75 -12.35 10.28
N SER A 2 -41.12 -13.06 9.35
CA SER A 2 -39.71 -13.44 9.46
C SER A 2 -38.85 -12.21 9.12
N PRO A 3 -37.82 -11.86 9.89
CA PRO A 3 -36.91 -10.79 9.51
C PRO A 3 -36.03 -11.31 8.38
N SER A 4 -36.44 -11.07 7.14
CA SER A 4 -35.60 -11.26 5.96
C SER A 4 -34.83 -9.97 5.72
N LEU A 5 -33.67 -9.84 6.36
CA LEU A 5 -32.65 -8.88 5.96
C LEU A 5 -31.27 -9.52 6.15
N SER A 6 -30.93 -10.52 5.32
CA SER A 6 -29.52 -10.74 5.02
C SER A 6 -29.09 -9.57 4.13
N ARG A 7 -28.52 -8.52 4.74
CA ARG A 7 -27.88 -7.46 3.95
C ARG A 7 -26.80 -8.12 3.11
N ALA A 8 -26.75 -7.80 1.82
CA ALA A 8 -25.67 -8.29 0.96
C ALA A 8 -24.32 -7.94 1.61
N PRO A 9 -23.30 -8.81 1.50
CA PRO A 9 -21.97 -8.52 2.03
C PRO A 9 -21.45 -7.24 1.38
N VAL A 10 -20.81 -6.38 2.18
CA VAL A 10 -20.12 -5.20 1.67
C VAL A 10 -18.87 -5.69 0.92
N LEU A 11 -18.74 -5.29 -0.34
CA LEU A 11 -17.65 -5.72 -1.22
C LEU A 11 -16.63 -4.59 -1.34
N VAL A 12 -15.40 -4.83 -0.89
CA VAL A 12 -14.37 -3.79 -0.80
C VAL A 12 -13.02 -4.28 -1.29
N ASP A 13 -12.19 -3.33 -1.71
CA ASP A 13 -10.75 -3.55 -1.92
C ASP A 13 -9.97 -2.54 -1.08
N TYR A 14 -9.20 -3.03 -0.11
CA TYR A 14 -8.48 -2.19 0.87
C TYR A 14 -6.98 -2.14 0.62
N HIS A 15 -6.51 -2.68 -0.51
CA HIS A 15 -5.10 -2.70 -0.85
C HIS A 15 -4.91 -2.57 -2.36
N VAL A 16 -4.90 -1.33 -2.85
CA VAL A 16 -4.63 -1.01 -4.26
C VAL A 16 -3.58 0.08 -4.41
N HIS A 17 -2.82 -0.02 -5.49
CA HIS A 17 -1.78 0.93 -5.87
C HIS A 17 -2.13 1.61 -7.18
N SER A 18 -1.90 2.91 -7.27
CA SER A 18 -2.04 3.68 -8.50
C SER A 18 -0.69 4.19 -8.97
N THR A 19 -0.66 5.00 -10.02
CA THR A 19 0.54 5.72 -10.48
C THR A 19 1.23 6.62 -9.44
N PHE A 20 0.70 6.73 -8.22
CA PHE A 20 1.43 7.30 -7.07
C PHE A 20 2.49 6.34 -6.49
N SER A 21 2.33 5.04 -6.68
CA SER A 21 3.34 3.99 -6.44
C SER A 21 4.12 3.70 -7.74
N GLU A 22 5.41 3.43 -7.63
CA GLU A 22 6.31 3.33 -8.80
C GLU A 22 6.18 2.04 -9.61
N ASP A 23 5.67 0.99 -8.99
CA ASP A 23 5.48 -0.33 -9.56
C ASP A 23 4.06 -0.53 -10.13
N ALA A 24 3.17 0.44 -9.91
CA ALA A 24 1.82 0.45 -10.42
C ALA A 24 1.66 1.28 -11.70
N ARG A 25 0.62 0.96 -12.48
CA ARG A 25 0.41 1.54 -13.83
C ARG A 25 -0.94 2.20 -14.03
N SER A 26 -1.92 1.86 -13.20
CA SER A 26 -3.28 2.39 -13.34
C SER A 26 -3.44 3.72 -12.62
N THR A 27 -4.14 4.67 -13.22
CA THR A 27 -4.45 5.93 -12.53
C THR A 27 -5.54 5.70 -11.47
N PRO A 28 -5.67 6.60 -10.48
CA PRO A 28 -6.76 6.53 -9.52
C PRO A 28 -8.16 6.49 -10.18
N GLU A 29 -8.36 7.23 -11.27
CA GLU A 29 -9.59 7.22 -12.06
C GLU A 29 -9.88 5.83 -12.65
N GLU A 30 -8.88 5.18 -13.24
CA GLU A 30 -9.05 3.85 -13.86
C GLU A 30 -9.42 2.80 -12.81
N ILE A 31 -8.84 2.89 -11.62
CA ILE A 31 -9.11 2.01 -10.48
C ILE A 31 -10.55 2.20 -9.99
N VAL A 32 -10.98 3.45 -9.78
CA VAL A 32 -12.35 3.79 -9.37
C VAL A 32 -13.38 3.29 -10.40
N GLU A 33 -13.11 3.51 -11.68
CA GLU A 33 -13.98 3.02 -12.76
C GLU A 33 -14.04 1.49 -12.81
N ALA A 34 -12.93 0.80 -12.54
CA ALA A 34 -12.91 -0.66 -12.44
C ALA A 34 -13.69 -1.17 -11.21
N ALA A 35 -13.56 -0.50 -10.07
CA ALA A 35 -14.28 -0.82 -8.83
C ALA A 35 -15.80 -0.71 -9.02
N LEU A 36 -16.27 0.40 -9.60
CA LEU A 36 -17.68 0.62 -9.93
C LEU A 36 -18.22 -0.47 -10.87
N ARG A 37 -17.50 -0.79 -11.96
CA ARG A 37 -17.92 -1.85 -12.90
C ARG A 37 -18.02 -3.23 -12.25
N ARG A 38 -17.27 -3.47 -11.16
CA ARG A 38 -17.29 -4.73 -10.41
C ARG A 38 -18.29 -4.73 -9.26
N GLY A 39 -18.99 -3.62 -9.03
CA GLY A 39 -19.96 -3.48 -7.94
C GLY A 39 -19.29 -3.48 -6.57
N LEU A 40 -18.06 -2.93 -6.47
CA LEU A 40 -17.46 -2.66 -5.16
C LEU A 40 -18.23 -1.52 -4.48
N ASP A 41 -18.40 -1.61 -3.17
CA ASP A 41 -18.93 -0.55 -2.31
C ASP A 41 -17.83 0.43 -1.91
N ALA A 42 -16.57 -0.04 -1.78
CA ALA A 42 -15.44 0.79 -1.40
C ALA A 42 -14.11 0.36 -2.04
N VAL A 43 -13.22 1.33 -2.25
CA VAL A 43 -11.80 1.12 -2.57
C VAL A 43 -10.93 2.01 -1.68
N VAL A 44 -9.89 1.46 -1.05
CA VAL A 44 -8.90 2.24 -0.28
C VAL A 44 -7.56 2.13 -0.97
N PHE A 45 -7.08 3.27 -1.45
CA PHE A 45 -5.75 3.39 -2.02
C PHE A 45 -4.70 3.26 -0.92
N THR A 46 -3.70 2.41 -1.09
CA THR A 46 -2.65 2.16 -0.09
C THR A 46 -1.29 2.27 -0.73
N GLU A 47 -0.99 3.47 -1.25
CA GLU A 47 0.24 3.72 -1.99
C GLU A 47 1.49 3.42 -1.14
N HIS A 48 2.56 2.96 -1.79
CA HIS A 48 3.81 2.65 -1.12
C HIS A 48 4.43 3.90 -0.47
N LEU A 49 4.73 3.79 0.82
CA LEU A 49 5.46 4.77 1.60
C LEU A 49 6.76 4.16 2.12
N GLU A 50 7.77 4.25 1.27
CA GLU A 50 9.14 3.81 1.54
C GLU A 50 10.14 4.91 1.17
N PHE A 51 11.15 5.04 2.03
CA PHE A 51 12.28 5.92 1.87
C PHE A 51 13.42 5.17 1.19
N PRO A 52 14.27 5.87 0.44
CA PRO A 52 15.40 5.23 -0.22
C PRO A 52 16.30 4.48 0.77
N PRO A 53 16.80 3.29 0.41
CA PRO A 53 17.73 2.56 1.25
C PRO A 53 19.05 3.33 1.41
N PRO A 54 19.82 3.07 2.47
CA PRO A 54 21.10 3.72 2.68
C PRO A 54 22.12 3.36 1.58
N PRO A 55 23.14 4.22 1.35
CA PRO A 55 24.15 3.96 0.32
C PRO A 55 24.82 2.59 0.48
N GLY A 56 24.94 1.83 -0.62
CA GLY A 56 25.63 0.54 -0.66
C GLY A 56 24.73 -0.69 -0.59
N TRP A 57 23.41 -0.51 -0.44
CA TRP A 57 22.45 -1.59 -0.67
C TRP A 57 22.42 -1.96 -2.16
N LYS A 58 22.48 -3.26 -2.46
CA LYS A 58 22.51 -3.75 -3.84
C LYS A 58 21.12 -3.67 -4.43
N GLU A 59 21.01 -3.20 -5.68
CA GLU A 59 19.82 -3.49 -6.48
C GLU A 59 19.64 -5.02 -6.58
N PRO A 60 18.42 -5.55 -6.45
CA PRO A 60 17.12 -4.88 -6.53
C PRO A 60 16.52 -4.68 -5.12
N ALA A 61 16.88 -3.63 -4.40
CA ALA A 61 16.04 -3.14 -3.32
C ALA A 61 14.83 -2.44 -3.96
N TYR A 62 13.70 -2.33 -3.25
CA TYR A 62 12.71 -1.30 -3.62
C TYR A 62 13.48 0.02 -3.59
N VAL A 63 13.76 0.62 -4.74
CA VAL A 63 14.43 1.90 -4.83
C VAL A 63 13.31 2.88 -5.15
N PRO A 64 12.55 3.34 -4.14
CA PRO A 64 11.49 4.30 -4.36
C PRO A 64 12.12 5.52 -5.04
N GLY A 65 11.87 5.68 -6.33
CA GLY A 65 12.31 6.82 -7.13
C GLY A 65 11.70 8.12 -6.59
N ARG A 66 10.68 8.02 -5.74
CA ARG A 66 10.06 9.12 -5.00
C ARG A 66 9.32 8.60 -3.76
N VAL A 67 9.53 9.24 -2.61
CA VAL A 67 8.66 9.09 -1.42
C VAL A 67 7.27 9.61 -1.77
N LEU A 68 6.19 8.91 -1.37
CA LEU A 68 4.80 9.28 -1.66
C LEU A 68 4.56 10.80 -1.50
N PRO A 69 4.16 11.52 -2.56
CA PRO A 69 3.83 12.95 -2.46
C PRO A 69 2.44 13.15 -1.83
N ALA A 70 2.32 13.05 -0.51
CA ALA A 70 1.04 13.06 0.21
C ALA A 70 0.11 14.21 -0.20
N GLY A 71 0.63 15.43 -0.41
CA GLY A 71 -0.19 16.56 -0.82
C GLY A 71 -0.90 16.34 -2.16
N GLU A 72 -0.17 15.94 -3.19
CA GLU A 72 -0.72 15.65 -4.53
C GLU A 72 -1.69 14.46 -4.48
N TYR A 73 -1.31 13.41 -3.75
CA TYR A 73 -2.11 12.21 -3.56
C TYR A 73 -3.46 12.52 -2.88
N LEU A 74 -3.43 13.24 -1.76
CA LEU A 74 -4.63 13.65 -1.02
C LEU A 74 -5.53 14.55 -1.88
N SER A 75 -4.96 15.51 -2.60
CA SER A 75 -5.72 16.39 -3.49
C SER A 75 -6.38 15.63 -4.65
N ALA A 76 -5.68 14.67 -5.25
CA ALA A 76 -6.22 13.85 -6.34
C ALA A 76 -7.42 13.01 -5.88
N LEU A 77 -7.29 12.31 -4.73
CA LEU A 77 -8.40 11.50 -4.21
C LEU A 77 -9.57 12.34 -3.71
N ALA A 78 -9.33 13.54 -3.16
CA ALA A 78 -10.40 14.46 -2.81
C ALA A 78 -11.19 14.93 -4.04
N ALA A 79 -10.51 15.28 -5.14
CA ALA A 79 -11.16 15.65 -6.40
C ALA A 79 -11.96 14.48 -6.99
N LEU A 80 -11.46 13.25 -6.88
CA LEU A 80 -12.17 12.05 -7.32
C LEU A 80 -13.42 11.75 -6.49
N ARG A 81 -13.34 11.90 -5.16
CA ARG A 81 -14.51 11.81 -4.26
C ARG A 81 -15.58 12.81 -4.67
N GLU A 82 -15.21 14.06 -4.94
CA GLU A 82 -16.14 15.10 -5.39
C GLU A 82 -16.79 14.74 -6.73
N ALA A 83 -16.00 14.27 -7.70
CA ALA A 83 -16.47 13.92 -9.04
C ALA A 83 -17.41 12.69 -9.07
N ARG A 84 -17.24 11.74 -8.14
CA ARG A 84 -17.99 10.48 -8.11
C ARG A 84 -19.13 10.43 -7.09
N GLY A 85 -19.17 11.39 -6.17
CA GLY A 85 -20.21 11.46 -5.14
C GLY A 85 -20.21 10.21 -4.26
N THR A 86 -21.38 9.56 -4.16
CA THR A 86 -21.62 8.46 -3.20
C THR A 86 -21.75 7.08 -3.85
N GLU A 87 -21.40 6.94 -5.12
CA GLU A 87 -21.52 5.66 -5.85
C GLU A 87 -20.46 4.63 -5.42
N LEU A 88 -19.30 5.09 -4.94
CA LEU A 88 -18.20 4.28 -4.42
C LEU A 88 -17.56 5.05 -3.25
N GLU A 89 -17.38 4.40 -2.12
CA GLU A 89 -16.55 4.95 -1.04
C GLU A 89 -15.07 4.86 -1.45
N ILE A 90 -14.44 6.02 -1.63
CA ILE A 90 -13.01 6.11 -1.95
C ILE A 90 -12.29 6.41 -0.65
N GLY A 91 -11.40 5.55 -0.18
CA GLY A 91 -10.55 5.73 1.01
C GLY A 91 -9.13 6.17 0.64
N VAL A 92 -8.47 6.87 1.57
CA VAL A 92 -7.05 7.22 1.47
C VAL A 92 -6.27 6.45 2.50
N GLY A 93 -5.24 5.72 2.07
CA GLY A 93 -4.30 5.07 2.96
C GLY A 93 -2.87 5.07 2.44
N ALA A 94 -2.00 4.39 3.16
CA ALA A 94 -0.60 4.18 2.81
C ALA A 94 -0.14 2.78 3.24
N GLU A 95 0.72 2.16 2.45
CA GLU A 95 1.44 0.94 2.79
C GLU A 95 2.87 1.28 3.22
N LEU A 96 3.17 1.07 4.50
CA LEU A 96 4.45 1.40 5.09
C LEU A 96 5.42 0.23 4.95
N GLY A 97 6.61 0.50 4.43
CA GLY A 97 7.74 -0.41 4.56
C GLY A 97 8.20 -0.56 6.01
N LEU A 98 8.32 -1.79 6.49
CA LEU A 98 8.71 -2.08 7.88
C LEU A 98 10.19 -2.41 8.05
N GLU A 99 11.02 -2.31 7.00
CA GLU A 99 12.46 -2.47 7.19
C GLU A 99 13.03 -1.38 8.11
N SER A 100 13.98 -1.75 8.96
CA SER A 100 14.49 -0.88 10.03
C SER A 100 15.02 0.47 9.53
N HIS A 101 15.62 0.51 8.33
CA HIS A 101 16.13 1.75 7.74
C HIS A 101 15.01 2.72 7.37
N ASN A 102 13.82 2.21 7.02
CA ASN A 102 12.67 3.00 6.61
C ASN A 102 12.00 3.68 7.82
N LEU A 103 12.05 3.02 8.99
CA LEU A 103 11.38 3.48 10.21
C LEU A 103 11.85 4.88 10.66
N GLU A 104 13.12 5.24 10.41
CA GLU A 104 13.66 6.56 10.74
C GLU A 104 12.98 7.69 9.92
N GLY A 105 12.72 7.44 8.64
CA GLY A 105 12.04 8.40 7.76
C GLY A 105 10.53 8.46 7.98
N LEU A 106 9.92 7.33 8.34
CA LEU A 106 8.47 7.22 8.56
C LEU A 106 7.98 8.10 9.71
N GLY A 107 8.74 8.23 10.80
CA GLY A 107 8.31 8.96 11.99
C GLY A 107 7.84 10.40 11.68
N PRO A 108 8.71 11.28 11.16
CA PRO A 108 8.33 12.65 10.80
C PRO A 108 7.24 12.74 9.73
N TYR A 109 7.22 11.81 8.77
CA TYR A 109 6.21 11.78 7.72
C TYR A 109 4.82 11.48 8.30
N LEU A 110 4.73 10.46 9.15
CA LEU A 110 3.48 10.04 9.78
C LEU A 110 2.98 11.07 10.80
N GLU A 111 3.86 11.74 11.55
CA GLU A 111 3.46 12.85 12.43
C GLU A 111 2.68 13.93 11.66
N ARG A 112 3.10 14.21 10.42
CA ARG A 112 2.46 15.20 9.57
C ARG A 112 1.21 14.69 8.85
N PHE A 113 1.27 13.48 8.28
CA PHE A 113 0.27 13.03 7.30
C PHE A 113 -0.66 11.92 7.79
N ARG A 114 -0.33 11.18 8.85
CA ARG A 114 -1.17 10.12 9.40
C ARG A 114 -2.63 10.56 9.68
N PRO A 115 -2.92 11.77 10.20
CA PRO A 115 -4.30 12.19 10.44
C PRO A 115 -5.16 12.29 9.16
N HIS A 116 -4.54 12.27 7.98
CA HIS A 116 -5.22 12.32 6.69
C HIS A 116 -5.37 10.95 6.01
N PHE A 117 -4.87 9.89 6.64
CA PHE A 117 -5.04 8.52 6.16
C PHE A 117 -6.15 7.82 6.96
N ASP A 118 -7.12 7.28 6.23
CA ASP A 118 -8.21 6.46 6.73
C ASP A 118 -7.70 5.07 7.15
N PHE A 119 -6.65 4.58 6.48
CA PHE A 119 -6.09 3.26 6.69
C PHE A 119 -4.57 3.23 6.47
N VAL A 120 -3.87 2.38 7.22
CA VAL A 120 -2.43 2.19 7.08
C VAL A 120 -2.10 0.71 7.22
N ILE A 121 -1.35 0.17 6.27
CA ILE A 121 -0.81 -1.20 6.29
C ILE A 121 0.67 -1.12 6.61
N GLY A 122 1.17 -2.04 7.45
CA GLY A 122 2.61 -2.26 7.61
C GLY A 122 3.01 -3.53 6.87
N SER A 123 3.95 -3.40 5.94
CA SER A 123 4.41 -4.46 5.05
C SER A 123 5.92 -4.58 5.05
N LEU A 124 6.42 -5.80 4.87
CA LEU A 124 7.86 -6.08 4.77
C LEU A 124 8.17 -6.44 3.32
N HIS A 125 8.64 -5.48 2.52
CA HIS A 125 8.94 -5.70 1.10
C HIS A 125 10.35 -6.25 0.85
N SER A 126 11.26 -6.01 1.78
CA SER A 126 12.62 -6.55 1.74
C SER A 126 13.05 -7.08 3.09
N VAL A 127 14.01 -7.99 3.05
CA VAL A 127 14.75 -8.43 4.25
C VAL A 127 16.23 -8.35 3.95
N ASN A 128 16.95 -7.58 4.78
CA ASN A 128 18.39 -7.32 4.62
C ASN A 128 18.72 -6.83 3.20
N GLY A 129 17.87 -5.97 2.63
CA GLY A 129 18.05 -5.38 1.31
C GLY A 129 17.85 -6.32 0.14
N THR A 130 17.17 -7.45 0.36
CA THR A 130 16.72 -8.32 -0.72
C THR A 130 15.20 -8.29 -0.77
N LEU A 131 14.62 -7.89 -1.91
CA LEU A 131 13.17 -7.92 -2.13
C LEU A 131 12.61 -9.33 -1.99
N VAL A 132 11.57 -9.48 -1.19
CA VAL A 132 11.03 -10.79 -0.81
C VAL A 132 10.26 -11.45 -1.95
N GLN A 133 9.74 -10.67 -2.91
CA GLN A 133 9.05 -11.18 -4.10
C GLN A 133 9.98 -11.75 -5.18
N LEU A 134 11.30 -11.59 -5.05
CA LEU A 134 12.24 -11.99 -6.09
C LEU A 134 12.90 -13.35 -5.81
N PRO A 135 13.28 -14.11 -6.86
CA PRO A 135 13.97 -15.39 -6.71
C PRO A 135 15.24 -15.30 -5.86
N GLU A 136 15.98 -14.18 -5.92
CA GLU A 136 17.22 -13.94 -5.17
C GLU A 136 17.04 -14.10 -3.65
N TYR A 137 15.83 -13.80 -3.14
CA TYR A 137 15.49 -14.02 -1.74
C TYR A 137 15.27 -15.51 -1.45
N THR A 138 14.44 -16.17 -2.25
CA THR A 138 14.03 -17.55 -2.00
C THR A 138 15.13 -18.56 -2.33
N ASP A 139 15.85 -18.38 -3.44
CA ASP A 139 16.87 -19.31 -3.94
C ASP A 139 18.09 -19.40 -3.00
N ARG A 140 18.42 -18.30 -2.31
CA ARG A 140 19.54 -18.26 -1.35
C ARG A 140 19.28 -19.15 -0.12
N HIS A 141 18.03 -19.23 0.31
CA HIS A 141 17.67 -19.83 1.61
C HIS A 141 16.88 -21.14 1.47
N GLY A 142 16.17 -21.32 0.35
CA GLY A 142 15.10 -22.30 0.19
C GLY A 142 13.79 -21.83 0.82
N PRO A 143 12.62 -22.28 0.33
CA PRO A 143 11.31 -21.70 0.70
C PRO A 143 11.01 -21.66 2.20
N ALA A 144 11.29 -22.75 2.92
CA ALA A 144 10.99 -22.83 4.36
C ALA A 144 11.87 -21.89 5.20
N ALA A 145 13.15 -21.78 4.87
CA ALA A 145 14.06 -20.89 5.59
C ALA A 145 13.83 -19.42 5.22
N ALA A 146 13.50 -19.13 3.95
CA ALA A 146 13.09 -17.80 3.51
C ALA A 146 11.82 -17.32 4.26
N ALA A 147 10.78 -18.16 4.32
CA ALA A 147 9.55 -17.84 5.06
C ALA A 147 9.81 -17.61 6.55
N ARG A 148 10.67 -18.43 7.17
CA ARG A 148 11.06 -18.24 8.56
C ARG A 148 11.78 -16.91 8.77
N LEU A 149 12.77 -16.60 7.92
CA LEU A 149 13.52 -15.35 7.99
C LEU A 149 12.61 -14.12 7.82
N TYR A 150 11.64 -14.19 6.90
CA TYR A 150 10.62 -13.16 6.70
C TYR A 150 9.82 -12.91 7.98
N LEU A 151 9.26 -13.97 8.57
CA LEU A 151 8.45 -13.87 9.79
C LEU A 151 9.25 -13.40 11.00
N GLU A 152 10.52 -13.82 11.12
CA GLU A 152 11.41 -13.35 12.18
C GLU A 152 11.69 -11.84 12.07
N ASN A 153 11.84 -11.30 10.86
CA ASN A 153 12.01 -9.85 10.66
C ASN A 153 10.71 -9.07 10.82
N LEU A 154 9.57 -9.65 10.45
CA LEU A 154 8.25 -9.02 10.64
C LEU A 154 7.89 -8.86 12.13
N LEU A 155 8.43 -9.72 12.99
CA LEU A 155 8.16 -9.74 14.44
C LEU A 155 9.18 -8.95 15.28
N ALA A 156 10.27 -8.47 14.67
CA ALA A 156 11.37 -7.78 15.35
C ALA A 156 11.04 -6.31 15.65
#